data_AF-A0A7C3W2K8-F1
#
_entry.id   AF-A0A7C3W2K8-F1
#
_cell.length_a   1.000
_cell.length_b   1.000
_cell.length_c   1.000
_cell.angle_alpha   90.00
_cell.angle_beta   90.00
_cell.angle_gamma   90.00
#
_symmetry.space_group_name_H-M   'P 1'
#
loop_
_entity.id
_entity.type
_entity.pdbx_description
1 polymer ?
#
loop_
_entity_poly.entity_id
_entity_poly.type
_entity_poly.pdbx_seq_one_letter_code
_entity_poly.pdbx_strand_id
1 'polypeptide(L)'
;MSLAVNLKRLGAATSPVLLAVCFVALFITMLHSGDTSAATTWAPGFYSQQVVGGLSNPTAIAWTPDGRMLIALKEGKVLVHKNDQLLSTPFIDLSDEVEHNI
;
A
#
# COMPACT_ATOMS: atom_id res chain seq x y z
N MET A 1 48.49 28.23 19.78
CA MET A 1 48.27 26.80 20.12
C MET A 1 47.55 26.17 18.94
N SER A 2 48.28 25.39 18.13
CA SER A 2 47.92 25.00 16.77
C SER A 2 47.14 23.68 16.78
N LEU A 3 45.88 23.70 16.32
CA LEU A 3 45.05 22.50 16.18
C LEU A 3 45.31 21.89 14.79
N ALA A 4 46.35 21.06 14.69
CA ALA A 4 46.64 20.31 13.49
C ALA A 4 45.57 19.21 13.30
N VAL A 5 44.54 19.49 12.50
CA VAL A 5 43.61 18.47 11.99
C VAL A 5 44.41 17.49 11.13
N ASN A 6 44.56 16.26 11.60
CA ASN A 6 45.38 15.23 11.00
C ASN A 6 44.70 14.66 9.74
N LEU A 7 44.96 15.29 8.59
CA LEU A 7 44.47 14.90 7.26
C LEU A 7 45.22 13.66 6.69
N LYS A 8 45.54 12.66 7.53
CA LYS A 8 46.11 11.37 7.10
C LYS A 8 45.18 10.19 7.34
N ARG A 9 43.99 10.41 7.92
CA ARG A 9 42.98 9.36 8.16
C ARG A 9 41.85 9.34 7.14
N LEU A 10 42.00 10.01 6.01
CA LEU A 10 41.13 9.79 4.85
C LEU A 10 41.69 8.64 4.01
N GLY A 11 41.92 7.48 4.64
CA GLY A 11 42.05 6.24 3.90
C GLY A 11 40.67 5.96 3.31
N ALA A 12 40.54 6.05 1.99
CA ALA A 12 39.34 5.65 1.27
C ALA A 12 38.88 4.31 1.84
N ALA A 13 37.73 4.30 2.51
CA ALA A 13 37.22 3.11 3.18
C ALA A 13 36.72 2.12 2.13
N THR A 14 37.65 1.43 1.47
CA THR A 14 37.43 0.34 0.52
C THR A 14 37.11 -0.98 1.23
N SER A 15 36.56 -0.92 2.45
CA SER A 15 36.12 -2.12 3.17
C SER A 15 34.84 -2.62 2.51
N PRO A 16 34.82 -3.85 1.95
CA PRO A 16 33.64 -4.40 1.30
C PRO A 16 32.46 -4.53 2.28
N VAL A 17 32.75 -4.66 3.58
CA VAL A 17 31.75 -4.70 4.65
C VAL A 17 31.06 -3.34 4.82
N LEU A 18 31.80 -2.24 4.74
CA LEU A 18 31.23 -0.89 4.86
C LEU A 18 30.35 -0.57 3.65
N LEU A 19 30.78 -0.98 2.44
CA LEU A 19 29.98 -0.84 1.23
C LEU A 19 28.70 -1.69 1.28
N ALA A 20 28.80 -2.93 1.76
CA ALA A 20 27.65 -3.83 1.90
C ALA A 20 26.62 -3.29 2.91
N VAL A 21 27.07 -2.74 4.05
CA VAL A 21 26.18 -2.12 5.04
C VAL A 21 25.50 -0.88 4.45
N CYS A 22 26.23 -0.03 3.74
CA CYS A 22 25.63 1.11 3.04
C CYS A 22 24.62 0.67 1.97
N PHE A 23 24.91 -0.39 1.22
CA PHE A 23 24.02 -0.91 0.19
C PHE A 23 22.73 -1.48 0.78
N VAL A 24 22.83 -2.25 1.88
CA VAL A 24 21.67 -2.78 2.60
C VAL A 24 20.84 -1.66 3.23
N ALA A 25 21.47 -0.66 3.83
CA ALA A 25 20.77 0.49 4.40
C ALA A 25 20.03 1.30 3.32
N LEU A 26 20.63 1.48 2.14
CA LEU A 26 20.01 2.16 1.00
C LEU A 26 18.86 1.33 0.39
N PHE A 27 18.99 0.00 0.38
CA PHE A 27 17.95 -0.89 -0.10
C PHE A 27 16.74 -0.87 0.85
N ILE A 28 16.98 -0.84 2.16
CA ILE A 28 15.93 -0.73 3.19
C ILE A 28 15.18 0.60 3.05
N THR A 29 15.84 1.73 2.81
CA THR A 29 15.14 3.01 2.63
C THR A 29 14.27 3.04 1.36
N MET A 30 14.68 2.34 0.30
CA MET A 30 13.90 2.21 -0.94
C MET A 30 12.61 1.37 -0.78
N LEU A 31 12.55 0.48 0.21
CA LEU A 31 11.36 -0.34 0.50
C LEU A 31 10.27 0.43 1.26
N HIS A 32 10.53 1.67 1.69
CA HIS A 32 9.52 2.50 2.35
C HIS A 32 8.71 3.25 1.31
N SER A 33 7.68 2.60 0.76
CA SER A 33 6.57 3.30 0.11
C SER A 33 5.86 4.15 1.17
N GLY A 34 6.32 5.39 1.34
CA GLY A 34 5.61 6.37 2.13
C GLY A 34 4.39 6.83 1.35
N ASP A 35 3.21 6.36 1.74
CA ASP A 35 1.93 6.88 1.22
C ASP A 35 1.85 8.37 1.58
N THR A 36 2.23 9.22 0.64
CA THR A 36 2.08 10.67 0.80
C THR A 36 0.63 11.00 0.46
N SER A 37 -0.28 10.58 1.33
CA SER A 37 -1.69 10.97 1.22
C SER A 37 -1.80 12.44 1.60
N ALA A 38 -2.05 13.29 0.63
CA ALA A 38 -2.51 14.64 0.91
C ALA A 38 -3.77 14.53 1.79
N ALA A 39 -3.74 15.15 2.97
CA ALA A 39 -4.87 15.11 3.88
C ALA A 39 -6.10 15.72 3.18
N THR A 40 -7.07 14.86 2.86
CA THR A 40 -8.36 15.34 2.36
C THR A 40 -9.01 16.14 3.48
N THR A 41 -9.28 17.42 3.21
CA THR A 41 -9.99 18.28 4.16
C THR A 41 -11.49 18.03 4.00
N TRP A 42 -12.10 17.50 5.05
CA TRP A 42 -13.53 17.24 5.11
C TRP A 42 -14.25 18.44 5.74
N ALA A 43 -15.53 18.63 5.42
CA ALA A 43 -16.35 19.59 6.14
C ALA A 43 -16.39 19.25 7.64
N PRO A 44 -16.60 20.23 8.55
CA PRO A 44 -16.71 19.95 9.98
C PRO A 44 -17.75 18.86 10.28
N GLY A 45 -17.37 17.88 11.10
CA GLY A 45 -18.21 16.72 11.43
C GLY A 45 -18.08 15.52 10.48
N PHE A 46 -17.29 15.63 9.40
CA PHE A 46 -16.99 14.53 8.49
C PHE A 46 -15.55 14.05 8.65
N TYR A 47 -15.36 12.76 8.48
CA TYR A 47 -14.06 12.11 8.41
C TYR A 47 -14.15 10.91 7.46
N SER A 48 -12.99 10.43 7.00
CA SER A 48 -12.89 9.20 6.22
C SER A 48 -12.19 8.13 7.04
N GLN A 49 -12.65 6.90 6.91
CA GLN A 49 -12.03 5.73 7.49
C GLN A 49 -12.04 4.61 6.45
N GLN A 50 -10.92 3.93 6.29
CA GLN A 50 -10.87 2.73 5.47
C GLN A 50 -11.65 1.60 6.14
N VAL A 51 -12.68 1.09 5.47
CA VAL A 51 -13.48 -0.07 5.91
C VAL A 51 -12.91 -1.37 5.32
N VAL A 52 -12.50 -1.32 4.05
CA VAL A 52 -11.93 -2.45 3.32
C VAL A 52 -10.88 -1.91 2.34
N GLY A 53 -9.75 -2.62 2.21
CA GLY A 53 -8.67 -2.28 1.29
C GLY A 53 -8.32 -3.47 0.37
N GLY A 54 -7.32 -3.29 -0.50
CA GLY A 54 -6.84 -4.37 -1.36
C GLY A 54 -7.80 -4.79 -2.48
N LEU A 55 -8.71 -3.90 -2.90
CA LEU A 55 -9.69 -4.16 -3.95
C LEU A 55 -9.13 -3.76 -5.33
N SER A 56 -9.39 -4.58 -6.35
CA SER A 56 -9.03 -4.26 -7.73
C SER A 56 -10.20 -3.56 -8.42
N ASN A 57 -10.05 -2.26 -8.71
CA ASN A 57 -11.04 -1.44 -9.44
C ASN A 57 -12.50 -1.63 -8.95
N PRO A 58 -12.82 -1.35 -7.68
CA PRO A 58 -14.20 -1.44 -7.19
C PRO A 58 -15.11 -0.40 -7.87
N THR A 59 -16.31 -0.81 -8.25
CA THR A 59 -17.26 0.01 -9.03
C THR A 59 -18.57 0.29 -8.29
N ALA A 60 -19.01 -0.60 -7.41
CA ALA A 60 -20.24 -0.42 -6.64
C ALA A 60 -20.18 -1.13 -5.28
N ILE A 61 -20.97 -0.63 -4.33
CA ILE A 61 -21.21 -1.28 -3.03
C ILE A 61 -22.71 -1.36 -2.74
N ALA A 62 -23.14 -2.44 -2.09
CA ALA A 62 -24.52 -2.60 -1.65
C ALA A 62 -24.58 -3.35 -0.30
N TRP A 63 -25.48 -2.90 0.57
CA TRP A 63 -25.75 -3.57 1.84
C TRP A 63 -26.92 -4.55 1.70
N THR A 64 -26.76 -5.72 2.30
CA THR A 64 -27.79 -6.76 2.34
C THR A 64 -28.54 -6.70 3.68
N PRO A 65 -29.80 -7.17 3.74
CA PRO A 65 -30.58 -7.17 4.99
C PRO A 65 -29.96 -8.01 6.13
N ASP A 66 -29.09 -8.98 5.79
CA ASP A 66 -28.36 -9.80 6.77
C ASP A 66 -27.02 -9.17 7.21
N GLY A 67 -26.74 -7.93 6.81
CA GLY A 67 -25.61 -7.14 7.28
C GLY A 67 -24.30 -7.34 6.51
N ARG A 68 -24.31 -8.05 5.38
CA ARG A 68 -23.13 -8.16 4.50
C ARG A 68 -23.01 -6.95 3.58
N MET A 69 -21.78 -6.55 3.29
CA MET A 69 -21.46 -5.59 2.24
C MET A 69 -21.02 -6.34 0.98
N LEU A 70 -21.74 -6.15 -0.11
CA LEU A 70 -21.38 -6.63 -1.44
C LEU A 70 -20.54 -5.55 -2.13
N ILE A 71 -19.46 -5.97 -2.78
CA ILE A 71 -18.52 -5.08 -3.47
C ILE A 71 -18.36 -5.60 -4.90
N ALA A 72 -18.81 -4.83 -5.89
CA ALA A 72 -18.61 -5.15 -7.30
C ALA A 72 -17.23 -4.65 -7.76
N LEU A 73 -16.49 -5.51 -8.45
CA LEU A 73 -15.21 -5.19 -9.08
C LEU A 73 -15.41 -5.10 -10.60
N LYS A 74 -14.63 -4.23 -11.26
CA LYS A 74 -14.68 -4.04 -12.72
C LYS A 74 -14.45 -5.35 -13.50
N GLU A 75 -13.65 -6.27 -12.96
CA GLU A 75 -13.36 -7.58 -13.55
C GLU A 75 -14.53 -8.59 -13.48
N GLY A 76 -15.75 -8.15 -13.17
CA GLY A 76 -16.94 -9.02 -13.16
C GLY A 76 -17.11 -9.85 -11.88
N LYS A 77 -16.33 -9.59 -10.83
CA LYS A 77 -16.45 -10.28 -9.54
C LYS A 77 -17.25 -9.47 -8.53
N VAL A 78 -18.07 -10.15 -7.72
CA VAL A 78 -18.71 -9.56 -6.55
C VAL A 78 -18.14 -10.20 -5.29
N LEU A 79 -17.40 -9.44 -4.50
CA LEU A 79 -16.87 -9.88 -3.21
C LEU A 79 -17.85 -9.58 -2.07
N VAL A 80 -17.69 -10.30 -0.96
CA VAL A 80 -18.47 -10.11 0.26
C VAL A 80 -17.54 -9.68 1.37
N HIS A 81 -17.87 -8.58 2.03
CA HIS A 81 -17.30 -8.19 3.31
C HIS A 81 -18.32 -8.44 4.42
N LYS A 82 -17.92 -9.21 5.44
CA LYS A 82 -18.75 -9.54 6.60
C LYS A 82 -17.87 -9.75 7.83
N ASN A 83 -18.34 -9.38 9.02
CA ASN A 83 -17.60 -9.55 10.28
C ASN A 83 -16.16 -9.00 10.20
N ASP A 84 -16.00 -7.80 9.65
CA ASP A 84 -14.70 -7.13 9.45
C ASP A 84 -13.69 -7.91 8.58
N GLN A 85 -14.20 -8.84 7.75
CA GLN A 85 -13.39 -9.66 6.86
C GLN A 85 -13.90 -9.61 5.43
N LEU A 86 -12.99 -9.40 4.50
CA LEU A 86 -13.22 -9.60 3.07
C LEU A 86 -13.04 -11.10 2.75
N LEU A 87 -14.07 -11.73 2.19
CA LEU A 87 -13.98 -13.12 1.77
C LEU A 87 -13.19 -13.23 0.47
N SER A 88 -12.26 -14.19 0.42
CA SER A 88 -11.41 -14.43 -0.75
C SER A 88 -12.16 -15.09 -1.91
N THR A 89 -13.17 -15.91 -1.61
CA THR A 89 -14.05 -16.50 -2.62
C THR A 89 -15.11 -15.48 -3.03
N PRO A 90 -15.20 -15.12 -4.32
CA PRO A 90 -16.27 -14.27 -4.82
C PRO A 90 -17.64 -14.89 -4.56
N PHE A 91 -18.63 -14.06 -4.28
CA PHE A 91 -20.03 -14.49 -4.22
C PHE A 91 -20.63 -14.73 -5.60
N ILE A 92 -20.24 -13.89 -6.56
CA ILE A 92 -20.57 -14.01 -7.98
C ILE A 92 -19.27 -13.84 -8.75
N ASP A 93 -19.06 -14.69 -9.76
CA ASP A 93 -17.98 -14.56 -10.72
C ASP A 93 -18.59 -14.51 -12.13
N LEU A 94 -18.47 -13.35 -12.78
CA LEU A 94 -18.87 -13.08 -14.16
C LEU A 94 -17.66 -12.62 -14.97
N SER A 95 -16.43 -13.01 -14.59
CA SER A 95 -15.23 -12.60 -15.32
C SER A 95 -15.34 -12.94 -16.81
N ASP A 96 -15.91 -14.08 -17.15
CA ASP A 96 -16.02 -14.52 -18.54
C ASP A 96 -17.04 -13.71 -19.37
N GLU A 97 -17.90 -12.93 -18.71
CA GLU A 97 -19.00 -12.16 -19.33
C GLU A 97 -18.69 -10.65 -19.42
N VAL A 98 -17.51 -10.22 -18.95
CA VAL A 98 -17.08 -8.82 -19.00
C VAL A 98 -15.96 -8.60 -20.00
N GLU A 99 -15.98 -7.43 -20.66
CA GLU A 99 -14.90 -7.03 -21.54
C GLU A 99 -13.64 -6.70 -20.74
N HIS A 100 -12.55 -7.39 -21.06
CA HIS A 100 -11.22 -7.09 -20.58
C HIS A 100 -10.50 -6.26 -21.64
N ASN A 101 -10.48 -4.93 -21.49
CA ASN A 101 -9.63 -4.10 -22.33
C ASN A 101 -8.16 -4.30 -21.91
N ILE A 102 -7.47 -5.21 -22.61
CA ILE A 102 -6.03 -5.46 -22.52
C ILE A 102 -5.24 -4.55 -23.45
#